data_AF-A0A4Q5WJI7-F1
#
_entry.id   AF-A0A4Q5WJI7-F1
#
_cell.length_a   1.000
_cell.length_b   1.000
_cell.length_c   1.000
_cell.angle_alpha   90.00
_cell.angle_beta   90.00
_cell.angle_gamma   90.00
#
_symmetry.space_group_name_H-M   'P 1'
#
loop_
_entity.id
_entity.type
_entity.pdbx_description
1 polymer ?
#
loop_
_entity_poly.entity_id
_entity_poly.type
_entity_poly.pdbx_seq_one_letter_code
_entity_poly.pdbx_strand_id
1 'polypeptide(L)'
;MSAQNRPHPDPAADFLADYAPLPGVADELVDANGALRAVWRPFIEALAAQPSEELTRRFERGDQYLRDAGVYFRQYSGKGVEDRAWPLSHVPVMIHESEWATISEGLIQRAELLETVCADLYGDGRLVKEGHLPTSLVAMNKEWLRPMVGVRPRSGHYLNFVAFEIGRGPDGQWWVLGDRVQAPSGAGFALENRVATARTFPDLYASTNVHRLAGFFRSFRDALNDLRGDTESRVGILTPGRLNDTYFEHSYIARYLGFMLLEGDDLTVENGQVMVRTIEGLSPISVLWRRIDASYADPLELNEQSRLGTPGLVDAIRRGKLAMVNALGSGVLETRALLAFLPRICQALRGEPLKMPNIATWWCGQEAERAHVRANAHRMMIASALSTRMPFDPEGSTILGSALRAGASNAVDALLDKEGPMLVGQEAVQLSTTPSFVDGKLTPRPMSLRVFLARTSRG
;
A
#
# COMPACT_ATOMS: atom_id res chain seq x y z
N MET A 1 31.67 54.45 -6.55
CA MET A 1 30.26 54.10 -6.80
C MET A 1 30.17 52.60 -6.95
N SER A 2 29.77 51.88 -5.90
CA SER A 2 29.55 50.43 -6.00
C SER A 2 28.23 50.20 -6.74
N ALA A 3 28.29 49.42 -7.81
CA ALA A 3 27.09 48.91 -8.46
C ALA A 3 26.38 48.01 -7.45
N GLN A 4 25.27 48.49 -6.92
CA GLN A 4 24.36 47.71 -6.09
C GLN A 4 23.89 46.52 -6.92
N ASN A 5 24.28 45.32 -6.45
CA ASN A 5 23.80 44.03 -6.91
C ASN A 5 22.29 43.98 -6.63
N ARG A 6 21.45 44.40 -7.60
CA ARG A 6 20.01 44.17 -7.50
C ARG A 6 19.81 42.65 -7.57
N PRO A 7 19.14 42.02 -6.58
CA PRO A 7 18.84 40.60 -6.69
C PRO A 7 18.01 40.40 -7.96
N HIS A 8 18.45 39.49 -8.84
CA HIS A 8 17.62 39.00 -9.92
C HIS A 8 16.33 38.42 -9.30
N PRO A 9 15.14 38.70 -9.86
CA PRO A 9 13.91 38.08 -9.38
C PRO A 9 14.08 36.56 -9.51
N ASP A 10 13.88 35.81 -8.42
CA ASP A 10 13.87 34.35 -8.42
C ASP A 10 12.52 33.92 -9.02
N PRO A 11 12.46 33.43 -10.27
CA PRO A 11 11.19 33.10 -10.93
C PRO A 11 10.43 32.01 -10.17
N ALA A 12 11.13 31.14 -9.44
CA ALA A 12 10.51 30.13 -8.60
C ALA A 12 9.84 30.78 -7.37
N ALA A 13 10.42 31.82 -6.79
CA ALA A 13 9.82 32.55 -5.68
C ALA A 13 8.55 33.30 -6.12
N ASP A 14 8.59 33.95 -7.29
CA ASP A 14 7.42 34.65 -7.85
C ASP A 14 6.28 33.67 -8.18
N PHE A 15 6.60 32.50 -8.74
CA PHE A 15 5.63 31.45 -9.04
C PHE A 15 4.98 30.86 -7.77
N LEU A 16 5.70 30.88 -6.65
CA LEU A 16 5.24 30.37 -5.36
C LEU A 16 4.64 31.45 -4.45
N ALA A 17 4.46 32.69 -4.92
CA ALA A 17 4.00 33.81 -4.08
C ALA A 17 2.65 33.55 -3.36
N ASP A 18 1.76 32.79 -4.00
CA ASP A 18 0.44 32.41 -3.44
C ASP A 18 0.45 31.05 -2.73
N TYR A 19 1.59 30.35 -2.69
CA TYR A 19 1.69 29.03 -2.06
C TYR A 19 1.97 29.17 -0.56
N ALA A 20 0.99 28.78 0.26
CA ALA A 20 1.11 28.78 1.71
C ALA A 20 0.85 27.38 2.28
N PRO A 21 1.83 26.73 2.94
CA PRO A 21 1.62 25.47 3.65
C PRO A 21 0.51 25.56 4.71
N LEU A 22 -0.06 24.41 5.06
CA LEU A 22 -1.06 24.37 6.14
C LEU A 22 -0.39 24.63 7.52
N PRO A 23 -0.99 25.47 8.40
CA PRO A 23 -0.41 25.76 9.70
C PRO A 23 -0.19 24.51 10.55
N GLY A 24 1.04 24.31 11.04
CA GLY A 24 1.38 23.19 11.92
C GLY A 24 1.51 21.83 11.21
N VAL A 25 1.55 21.82 9.88
CA VAL A 25 1.71 20.61 9.06
C VAL A 25 3.02 20.70 8.28
N ALA A 26 3.76 19.59 8.22
CA ALA A 26 4.95 19.52 7.38
C ALA A 26 4.58 19.66 5.90
N ASP A 27 5.47 20.24 5.10
CA ASP A 27 5.26 20.38 3.65
C ASP A 27 6.41 19.72 2.87
N GLU A 28 6.06 19.10 1.75
CA GLU A 28 7.00 18.43 0.86
C GLU A 28 7.72 19.40 -0.06
N LEU A 29 7.13 20.57 -0.39
CA LEU A 29 7.73 21.58 -1.27
C LEU A 29 8.64 22.53 -0.51
N VAL A 30 8.19 23.03 0.64
CA VAL A 30 8.97 23.95 1.48
C VAL A 30 9.42 23.31 2.79
N ASP A 31 10.54 23.77 3.34
CA ASP A 31 11.05 23.32 4.63
C ASP A 31 10.42 24.07 5.81
N ALA A 32 10.81 23.72 7.04
CA ALA A 32 10.29 24.35 8.26
C ALA A 32 10.62 25.85 8.38
N ASN A 33 11.58 26.36 7.61
CA ASN A 33 11.92 27.79 7.53
C ASN A 33 11.17 28.51 6.40
N GLY A 34 10.30 27.80 5.67
CA GLY A 34 9.58 28.31 4.49
C GLY A 34 10.44 28.36 3.22
N ALA A 35 11.64 27.79 3.22
CA ALA A 35 12.50 27.77 2.04
C ALA A 35 12.13 26.61 1.11
N LEU A 36 12.20 26.84 -0.20
CA LEU A 36 12.00 25.79 -1.22
C LEU A 36 13.05 24.68 -1.04
N ARG A 37 12.59 23.44 -0.85
CA ARG A 37 13.46 22.28 -0.74
C ARG A 37 14.22 22.05 -2.06
N ALA A 38 15.51 21.76 -1.95
CA ALA A 38 16.41 21.69 -3.11
C ALA A 38 15.95 20.70 -4.20
N VAL A 39 15.34 19.56 -3.82
CA VAL A 39 14.84 18.55 -4.77
C VAL A 39 13.72 19.08 -5.67
N TRP A 40 12.96 20.09 -5.22
CA TRP A 40 11.86 20.68 -5.97
C TRP A 40 12.28 21.84 -6.86
N ARG A 41 13.43 22.48 -6.59
CA ARG A 41 13.86 23.68 -7.30
C ARG A 41 13.87 23.53 -8.83
N PRO A 42 14.49 22.48 -9.42
CA PRO A 42 14.49 22.32 -10.87
C PRO A 42 13.08 22.16 -11.45
N PHE A 43 12.18 21.49 -10.71
CA PHE A 43 10.79 21.30 -11.13
C PHE A 43 10.02 22.63 -11.13
N ILE A 44 10.12 23.41 -10.05
CA ILE A 44 9.43 24.69 -9.93
C ILE A 44 9.97 25.70 -10.94
N GLU A 45 11.29 25.78 -11.15
CA GLU A 45 11.88 26.66 -12.17
C GLU A 45 11.38 26.28 -13.57
N ALA A 46 11.26 24.98 -13.87
CA ALA A 46 10.70 24.50 -15.13
C ALA A 46 9.22 24.87 -15.30
N LEU A 47 8.42 24.81 -14.23
CA LEU A 47 7.02 25.26 -14.27
C LEU A 47 6.90 26.77 -14.45
N ALA A 48 7.68 27.55 -13.69
CA ALA A 48 7.68 29.00 -13.71
C ALA A 48 8.09 29.58 -15.08
N ALA A 49 8.92 28.85 -15.83
CA ALA A 49 9.34 29.23 -17.17
C ALA A 49 8.26 29.04 -18.26
N GLN A 50 7.15 28.35 -17.96
CA GLN A 50 6.10 28.06 -18.94
C GLN A 50 4.91 29.04 -18.80
N PRO A 51 4.35 29.54 -19.92
CA PRO A 51 3.06 30.22 -19.89
C PRO A 51 1.95 29.30 -19.35
N SER A 52 0.95 29.86 -18.66
CA SER A 52 -0.15 29.10 -18.06
C SER A 52 -0.92 28.26 -19.09
N GLU A 53 -1.14 28.77 -20.30
CA GLU A 53 -1.79 28.03 -21.38
C GLU A 53 -1.01 26.79 -21.83
N GLU A 54 0.33 26.88 -21.86
CA GLU A 54 1.19 25.73 -22.18
C GLU A 54 1.16 24.68 -21.06
N LEU A 55 1.12 25.10 -19.80
CA LEU A 55 0.96 24.17 -18.67
C LEU A 55 -0.37 23.43 -18.74
N THR A 56 -1.48 24.13 -19.00
CA THR A 56 -2.80 23.51 -19.18
C THR A 56 -2.78 22.49 -20.32
N ARG A 57 -2.23 22.85 -21.49
CA ARG A 57 -2.08 21.94 -22.64
C ARG A 57 -1.24 20.70 -22.30
N ARG A 58 -0.18 20.85 -21.51
CA ARG A 58 0.64 19.71 -21.04
C ARG A 58 -0.14 18.79 -20.10
N PHE A 59 -0.97 19.35 -19.22
CA PHE A 59 -1.84 18.59 -18.32
C PHE A 59 -2.90 17.80 -19.10
N GLU A 60 -3.60 18.47 -20.01
CA GLU A 60 -4.58 17.83 -20.89
C GLU A 60 -4.00 16.67 -21.69
N ARG A 61 -2.72 16.74 -22.09
CA ARG A 61 -2.01 15.63 -22.76
C ARG A 61 -1.82 14.42 -21.85
N GLY A 62 -1.52 14.64 -20.57
CA GLY A 62 -1.42 13.58 -19.56
C GLY A 62 -2.77 12.92 -19.32
N ASP A 63 -3.82 13.74 -19.13
CA ASP A 63 -5.19 13.27 -18.97
C ASP A 63 -5.70 12.50 -20.19
N GLN A 64 -5.42 13.01 -21.41
CA GLN A 64 -5.81 12.34 -22.64
C GLN A 64 -5.13 10.99 -22.77
N TYR A 65 -3.84 10.88 -22.42
CA TYR A 65 -3.16 9.60 -22.43
C TYR A 65 -3.83 8.58 -21.50
N LEU A 66 -4.18 8.97 -20.27
CA LEU A 66 -4.85 8.06 -19.33
C LEU A 66 -6.22 7.61 -19.86
N ARG A 67 -6.98 8.52 -20.49
CA ARG A 67 -8.24 8.17 -21.17
C ARG A 67 -8.01 7.16 -22.30
N ASP A 68 -7.03 7.40 -23.17
CA ASP A 68 -6.72 6.55 -24.31
C ASP A 68 -6.19 5.17 -23.89
N ALA A 69 -5.42 5.13 -22.79
CA ALA A 69 -4.95 3.89 -22.17
C ALA A 69 -6.07 3.13 -21.44
N GLY A 70 -7.26 3.73 -21.30
CA GLY A 70 -8.41 3.15 -20.63
C GLY A 70 -8.24 3.06 -19.11
N VAL A 71 -7.46 3.95 -18.50
CA VAL A 71 -7.26 3.98 -17.04
C VAL A 71 -8.53 4.54 -16.39
N TYR A 72 -9.21 3.71 -15.60
CA TYR A 72 -10.41 4.10 -14.86
C TYR A 72 -10.33 3.67 -13.40
N PHE A 73 -11.12 4.33 -12.56
CA PHE A 73 -11.43 3.90 -11.21
C PHE A 73 -12.94 3.67 -11.10
N ARG A 74 -13.32 2.51 -10.56
CA ARG A 74 -14.73 2.20 -10.32
C ARG A 74 -15.10 2.54 -8.88
N GLN A 75 -16.03 3.45 -8.71
CA GLN A 75 -16.57 3.80 -7.41
C GLN A 75 -17.89 3.06 -7.18
N TYR A 76 -17.91 2.18 -6.18
CA TYR A 76 -19.15 1.60 -5.67
C TYR A 76 -19.75 2.58 -4.66
N SER A 77 -20.86 3.22 -5.02
CA SER A 77 -21.59 4.10 -4.12
C SER A 77 -23.01 3.59 -3.90
N GLY A 78 -23.67 4.02 -2.83
CA GLY A 78 -25.09 3.70 -2.59
C GLY A 78 -26.05 4.16 -3.71
N LYS A 79 -25.56 4.92 -4.72
CA LYS A 79 -26.32 5.37 -5.89
C LYS A 79 -26.06 4.57 -7.17
N GLY A 80 -25.19 3.55 -7.11
CA GLY A 80 -24.84 2.71 -8.27
C GLY A 80 -23.33 2.62 -8.50
N VAL A 81 -22.99 1.92 -9.58
CA VAL A 81 -21.60 1.73 -10.06
C VAL A 81 -21.30 2.78 -11.13
N GLU A 82 -20.32 3.64 -10.88
CA GLU A 82 -19.87 4.64 -11.85
C GLU A 82 -18.38 4.41 -12.16
N ASP A 83 -18.07 4.24 -13.45
CA ASP A 83 -16.69 4.24 -13.93
C ASP A 83 -16.27 5.70 -14.09
N ARG A 84 -15.27 6.13 -13.30
CA ARG A 84 -14.74 7.51 -13.32
C ARG A 84 -13.37 7.53 -13.95
N ALA A 85 -13.08 8.65 -14.63
CA ALA A 85 -11.73 8.94 -15.09
C ALA A 85 -10.76 8.96 -13.90
N TRP A 86 -9.59 8.37 -14.07
CA TRP A 86 -8.56 8.34 -13.03
C TRP A 86 -8.07 9.78 -12.73
N PRO A 87 -8.22 10.27 -11.49
CA PRO A 87 -7.85 11.65 -11.16
C PRO A 87 -6.33 11.78 -10.99
N LEU A 88 -5.64 12.24 -12.03
CA LEU A 88 -4.19 12.48 -11.99
C LEU A 88 -3.87 13.81 -11.29
N SER A 89 -3.03 13.75 -10.24
CA SER A 89 -2.32 14.95 -9.80
C SER A 89 -1.13 15.18 -10.73
N HIS A 90 -1.21 16.22 -11.54
CA HIS A 90 -0.19 16.53 -12.54
C HIS A 90 1.17 16.85 -11.93
N VAL A 91 1.19 17.50 -10.76
CA VAL A 91 2.43 17.80 -10.04
C VAL A 91 2.92 16.51 -9.36
N PRO A 92 4.09 15.96 -9.75
CA PRO A 92 4.64 14.77 -9.13
C PRO A 92 5.19 15.10 -7.74
N VAL A 93 5.19 14.12 -6.85
CA VAL A 93 5.91 14.22 -5.57
C VAL A 93 7.39 13.95 -5.82
N MET A 94 8.24 14.90 -5.45
CA MET A 94 9.69 14.82 -5.63
C MET A 94 10.35 14.34 -4.33
N ILE A 95 11.11 13.25 -4.40
CA ILE A 95 11.85 12.68 -3.25
C ILE A 95 13.31 12.52 -3.66
N HIS A 96 14.22 13.01 -2.82
CA HIS A 96 15.65 12.92 -3.11
C HIS A 96 16.17 11.50 -2.92
N GLU A 97 17.19 11.10 -3.69
CA GLU A 97 17.74 9.73 -3.67
C GLU A 97 18.18 9.28 -2.28
N SER A 98 18.82 10.16 -1.51
CA SER A 98 19.28 9.83 -0.14
C SER A 98 18.11 9.55 0.81
N GLU A 99 17.01 10.29 0.65
CA GLU A 99 15.79 10.10 1.42
C GLU A 99 15.09 8.79 1.00
N TRP A 100 15.03 8.53 -0.31
CA TRP A 100 14.51 7.29 -0.86
C TRP A 100 15.32 6.06 -0.43
N ALA A 101 16.64 6.16 -0.33
CA ALA A 101 17.51 5.10 0.18
C ALA A 101 17.17 4.75 1.64
N THR A 102 16.93 5.76 2.48
CA THR A 102 16.53 5.59 3.88
C THR A 102 15.16 4.93 3.99
N ILE A 103 14.19 5.39 3.17
CA ILE A 103 12.85 4.78 3.08
C ILE A 103 12.97 3.31 2.68
N SER A 104 13.75 3.02 1.62
CA SER A 104 13.93 1.67 1.09
C SER A 104 14.53 0.74 2.13
N GLU A 105 15.59 1.15 2.82
CA GLU A 105 16.22 0.36 3.87
C GLU A 105 15.26 0.03 5.01
N GLY A 106 14.48 1.02 5.46
CA GLY A 106 13.49 0.83 6.53
C GLY A 106 12.36 -0.12 6.14
N LEU A 107 11.85 0.02 4.92
CA LEU A 107 10.77 -0.84 4.42
C LEU A 107 11.24 -2.27 4.10
N ILE A 108 12.50 -2.46 3.68
CA ILE A 108 13.09 -3.79 3.51
C ILE A 108 13.20 -4.50 4.86
N GLN A 109 13.74 -3.84 5.90
CA GLN A 109 13.78 -4.40 7.25
C GLN A 109 12.38 -4.81 7.73
N ARG A 110 11.40 -3.93 7.49
CA ARG A 110 10.00 -4.20 7.86
C ARG A 110 9.43 -5.39 7.12
N ALA A 111 9.68 -5.54 5.82
CA ALA A 111 9.23 -6.69 5.04
C ALA A 111 9.84 -8.00 5.55
N GLU A 112 11.13 -8.02 5.90
CA GLU A 112 11.78 -9.18 6.51
C GLU A 112 11.24 -9.52 7.90
N LEU A 113 10.93 -8.49 8.70
CA LEU A 113 10.29 -8.67 10.00
C LEU A 113 8.91 -9.33 9.82
N LEU A 114 8.08 -8.79 8.92
CA LEU A 114 6.75 -9.33 8.64
C LEU A 114 6.80 -10.76 8.08
N GLU A 115 7.79 -11.08 7.24
CA GLU A 115 8.04 -12.45 6.78
C GLU A 115 8.30 -13.40 7.97
N THR A 116 9.15 -12.98 8.91
CA THR A 116 9.47 -13.77 10.12
C THR A 116 8.25 -13.94 11.02
N VAL A 117 7.45 -12.89 11.20
CA VAL A 117 6.19 -12.94 11.95
C VAL A 117 5.20 -13.90 11.28
N CYS A 118 5.05 -13.85 9.95
CA CYS A 118 4.18 -14.77 9.21
C CYS A 118 4.59 -16.23 9.43
N ALA A 119 5.89 -16.51 9.27
CA ALA A 119 6.45 -17.83 9.44
C ALA A 119 6.26 -18.36 10.87
N ASP A 120 6.38 -17.50 11.89
CA ASP A 120 6.10 -17.87 13.27
C ASP A 120 4.61 -18.20 13.48
N LEU A 121 3.70 -17.35 13.01
CA LEU A 121 2.25 -17.52 13.19
C LEU A 121 1.68 -18.77 12.51
N TYR A 122 2.26 -19.19 11.39
CA TYR A 122 1.90 -20.43 10.70
C TYR A 122 2.80 -21.62 11.04
N GLY A 123 3.82 -21.41 11.88
CA GLY A 123 4.79 -22.41 12.32
C GLY A 123 4.73 -22.63 13.83
N ASP A 124 5.83 -22.32 14.52
CA ASP A 124 6.02 -22.65 15.94
C ASP A 124 5.19 -21.78 16.90
N GLY A 125 4.70 -20.62 16.46
CA GLY A 125 3.87 -19.69 17.24
C GLY A 125 4.56 -19.15 18.49
N ARG A 126 5.87 -18.92 18.45
CA ARG A 126 6.66 -18.45 19.60
C ARG A 126 6.25 -17.06 20.05
N LEU A 127 5.90 -16.16 19.12
CA LEU A 127 5.46 -14.80 19.47
C LEU A 127 4.24 -14.82 20.39
N VAL A 128 3.33 -15.77 20.18
CA VAL A 128 2.16 -15.94 21.04
C VAL A 128 2.53 -16.68 22.33
N LYS A 129 3.29 -17.78 22.24
CA LYS A 129 3.70 -18.59 23.40
C LYS A 129 4.53 -17.83 24.42
N GLU A 130 5.39 -16.93 23.96
CA GLU A 130 6.31 -16.12 24.78
C GLU A 130 5.69 -14.78 25.20
N GLY A 131 4.44 -14.50 24.79
CA GLY A 131 3.71 -13.29 25.21
C GLY A 131 4.12 -12.00 24.50
N HIS A 132 4.77 -12.10 23.33
CA HIS A 132 5.05 -10.95 22.46
C HIS A 132 3.82 -10.46 21.69
N LEU A 133 2.87 -11.37 21.40
CA LEU A 133 1.62 -11.08 20.72
C LEU A 133 0.44 -11.76 21.46
N PRO A 134 -0.63 -11.02 21.82
CA PRO A 134 -1.81 -11.61 22.45
C PRO A 134 -2.49 -12.66 21.57
N THR A 135 -2.81 -13.82 22.15
CA THR A 135 -3.52 -14.91 21.45
C THR A 135 -4.82 -14.47 20.81
N SER A 136 -5.56 -13.57 21.46
CA SER A 136 -6.85 -13.06 20.95
C SER A 136 -6.70 -12.33 19.62
N LEU A 137 -5.61 -11.59 19.39
CA LEU A 137 -5.37 -10.87 18.14
C LEU A 137 -5.10 -11.78 16.95
N VAL A 138 -4.69 -13.04 17.20
CA VAL A 138 -4.49 -14.05 16.16
C VAL A 138 -5.73 -14.94 16.04
N ALA A 139 -6.17 -15.55 17.15
CA ALA A 139 -7.21 -16.57 17.14
C ALA A 139 -8.61 -16.05 16.75
N MET A 140 -8.89 -14.76 16.95
CA MET A 140 -10.14 -14.11 16.55
C MET A 140 -10.06 -13.47 15.16
N ASN A 141 -8.88 -13.45 14.54
CA ASN A 141 -8.67 -12.81 13.27
C ASN A 141 -9.16 -13.68 12.13
N LYS A 142 -10.07 -13.15 11.32
CA LYS A 142 -10.62 -13.84 10.15
C LYS A 142 -9.59 -14.05 9.04
N GLU A 143 -8.54 -13.23 9.02
CA GLU A 143 -7.43 -13.36 8.07
C GLU A 143 -6.42 -14.45 8.47
N TRP A 144 -6.49 -14.96 9.71
CA TRP A 144 -5.67 -16.10 10.14
C TRP A 144 -6.34 -17.40 9.73
N LEU A 145 -5.77 -18.08 8.74
CA LEU A 145 -6.37 -19.27 8.14
C LEU A 145 -5.85 -20.54 8.80
N ARG A 146 -6.61 -21.09 9.75
CA ARG A 146 -6.28 -22.37 10.42
C ARG A 146 -5.89 -23.50 9.46
N PRO A 147 -6.55 -23.70 8.29
CA PRO A 147 -6.16 -24.76 7.33
C PRO A 147 -4.74 -24.62 6.76
N MET A 148 -4.11 -23.45 6.91
CA MET A 148 -2.75 -23.16 6.42
C MET A 148 -1.66 -23.34 7.49
N VAL A 149 -2.02 -23.64 8.75
CA VAL A 149 -1.02 -23.90 9.80
C VAL A 149 -0.16 -25.11 9.44
N GLY A 150 1.16 -24.97 9.55
CA GLY A 150 2.15 -25.98 9.18
C GLY A 150 2.43 -26.08 7.67
N VAL A 151 1.70 -25.36 6.82
CA VAL A 151 1.94 -25.34 5.37
C VAL A 151 3.08 -24.38 5.05
N ARG A 152 4.16 -24.91 4.48
CA ARG A 152 5.31 -24.12 4.01
C ARG A 152 5.09 -23.72 2.54
N PRO A 153 5.23 -22.43 2.18
CA PRO A 153 5.12 -22.00 0.79
C PRO A 153 6.17 -22.70 -0.10
N ARG A 154 5.75 -23.20 -1.26
CA ARG A 154 6.65 -23.77 -2.28
C ARG A 154 7.74 -22.77 -2.70
N SER A 155 7.42 -21.48 -2.70
CA SER A 155 8.35 -20.38 -2.97
C SER A 155 9.45 -20.20 -1.94
N GLY A 156 9.36 -20.88 -0.79
CA GLY A 156 10.24 -20.67 0.37
C GLY A 156 9.88 -19.45 1.22
N HIS A 157 8.96 -18.59 0.73
CA HIS A 157 8.61 -17.33 1.37
C HIS A 157 7.10 -17.08 1.36
N TYR A 158 6.58 -16.57 2.48
CA TYR A 158 5.17 -16.19 2.62
C TYR A 158 4.85 -14.91 1.86
N LEU A 159 5.75 -13.94 1.92
CA LEU A 159 5.61 -12.60 1.35
C LEU A 159 6.56 -12.44 0.15
N ASN A 160 5.99 -12.17 -1.02
CA ASN A 160 6.71 -11.97 -2.27
C ASN A 160 6.42 -10.60 -2.90
N PHE A 161 5.23 -10.05 -2.67
CA PHE A 161 4.84 -8.74 -3.17
C PHE A 161 4.02 -8.00 -2.11
N VAL A 162 4.61 -6.98 -1.50
CA VAL A 162 4.00 -6.23 -0.38
C VAL A 162 3.96 -4.75 -0.70
N ALA A 163 3.10 -4.01 -0.01
CA ALA A 163 3.09 -2.57 -0.05
C ALA A 163 3.01 -1.97 1.36
N PHE A 164 3.61 -0.80 1.52
CA PHE A 164 3.58 -0.03 2.76
C PHE A 164 3.00 1.34 2.49
N GLU A 165 2.10 1.76 3.36
CA GLU A 165 1.56 3.10 3.36
C GLU A 165 2.41 3.94 4.27
N ILE A 166 3.02 4.99 3.73
CA ILE A 166 3.87 5.89 4.49
C ILE A 166 3.39 7.33 4.35
N GLY A 167 3.69 8.13 5.36
CA GLY A 167 3.48 9.57 5.31
C GLY A 167 4.50 10.26 6.21
N ARG A 168 4.77 11.53 5.93
CA ARG A 168 5.66 12.33 6.76
C ARG A 168 4.83 12.93 7.89
N GLY A 169 5.26 12.69 9.13
CA GLY A 169 4.66 13.27 10.33
C GLY A 169 4.97 14.76 10.48
N PRO A 170 4.32 15.44 11.45
CA PRO A 170 4.61 16.84 11.77
C PRO A 170 6.05 17.11 12.22
N ASP A 171 6.75 16.08 12.71
CA ASP A 171 8.18 16.13 13.09
C ASP A 171 9.13 16.03 11.87
N GLY A 172 8.58 15.88 10.66
CA GLY A 172 9.33 15.74 9.43
C GLY A 172 9.85 14.32 9.15
N GLN A 173 9.57 13.35 10.03
CA GLN A 173 9.99 11.95 9.88
C GLN A 173 8.97 11.14 9.08
N TRP A 174 9.46 10.12 8.36
CA TRP A 174 8.60 9.15 7.67
C TRP A 174 8.09 8.09 8.63
N TRP A 175 6.78 7.86 8.60
CA TRP A 175 6.12 6.85 9.40
C TRP A 175 5.37 5.86 8.51
N VAL A 176 5.35 4.59 8.92
CA VAL A 176 4.44 3.59 8.35
C VAL A 176 3.05 3.76 8.97
N LEU A 177 2.05 3.97 8.12
CA LEU A 177 0.64 4.12 8.45
C LEU A 177 -0.11 2.79 8.42
N GLY A 178 0.36 1.84 7.60
CA GLY A 178 -0.22 0.51 7.47
C GLY A 178 0.54 -0.39 6.52
N ASP A 179 0.37 -1.70 6.72
CA ASP A 179 0.99 -2.76 5.92
C ASP A 179 -0.05 -3.40 4.99
N ARG A 180 0.38 -3.72 3.77
CA ARG A 180 -0.44 -4.41 2.75
C ARG A 180 0.30 -5.62 2.22
N VAL A 181 -0.10 -6.81 2.67
CA VAL A 181 0.59 -8.07 2.40
C VAL A 181 -0.36 -9.18 1.92
N GLN A 182 -1.67 -8.95 1.90
CA GLN A 182 -2.68 -9.87 1.41
C GLN A 182 -2.63 -9.92 -0.12
N ALA A 183 -3.19 -8.91 -0.77
CA ALA A 183 -3.25 -8.77 -2.22
C ALA A 183 -3.18 -7.28 -2.60
N PRO A 184 -2.06 -6.58 -2.34
CA PRO A 184 -1.98 -5.14 -2.52
C PRO A 184 -2.17 -4.71 -3.99
N SER A 185 -3.07 -3.75 -4.19
CA SER A 185 -3.29 -3.04 -5.47
C SER A 185 -2.58 -1.67 -5.49
N GLY A 186 -2.46 -1.06 -6.66
CA GLY A 186 -1.92 0.27 -6.91
C GLY A 186 -0.67 0.30 -7.80
N ALA A 187 0.00 -0.83 -8.01
CA ALA A 187 1.29 -0.86 -8.71
C ALA A 187 1.15 -0.54 -10.21
N GLY A 188 0.08 -1.01 -10.84
CA GLY A 188 -0.20 -0.69 -12.24
C GLY A 188 -0.62 0.78 -12.42
N PHE A 189 -1.36 1.34 -11.46
CA PHE A 189 -1.66 2.78 -11.43
C PHE A 189 -0.39 3.63 -11.27
N ALA A 190 0.57 3.19 -10.43
CA ALA A 190 1.85 3.88 -10.30
C ALA A 190 2.65 3.90 -11.62
N LEU A 191 2.59 2.80 -12.40
CA LEU A 191 3.21 2.73 -13.72
C LEU A 191 2.50 3.65 -14.73
N GLU A 192 1.18 3.64 -14.79
CA GLU A 192 0.40 4.51 -15.68
C GLU A 192 0.56 5.99 -15.33
N ASN A 193 0.52 6.35 -14.04
CA ASN A 193 0.84 7.69 -13.57
C ASN A 193 2.23 8.11 -14.04
N ARG A 194 3.23 7.23 -13.94
CA ARG A 194 4.59 7.53 -14.41
C ARG A 194 4.64 7.82 -15.91
N VAL A 195 3.91 7.07 -16.73
CA VAL A 195 3.86 7.31 -18.19
C VAL A 195 3.13 8.61 -18.49
N ALA A 196 2.01 8.88 -17.82
CA ALA A 196 1.24 10.12 -17.98
C ALA A 196 2.10 11.34 -17.63
N THR A 197 2.72 11.35 -16.44
CA THR A 197 3.59 12.45 -16.00
C THR A 197 4.80 12.65 -16.93
N ALA A 198 5.39 11.56 -17.46
CA ALA A 198 6.49 11.68 -18.44
C ALA A 198 6.05 12.29 -19.78
N ARG A 199 4.79 12.09 -20.18
CA ARG A 199 4.19 12.74 -21.36
C ARG A 199 3.82 14.21 -21.11
N THR A 200 3.47 14.54 -19.87
CA THR A 200 3.21 15.92 -19.42
C THR A 200 4.49 16.75 -19.38
N PHE A 201 5.60 16.18 -18.90
CA PHE A 201 6.88 16.90 -18.76
C PHE A 201 8.07 16.20 -19.44
N PRO A 202 8.06 16.05 -20.78
CA PRO A 202 9.11 15.30 -21.48
C PRO A 202 10.51 15.90 -21.27
N ASP A 203 10.63 17.23 -21.32
CA ASP A 203 11.93 17.92 -21.19
C ASP A 203 12.54 17.73 -19.80
N LEU A 204 11.70 17.79 -18.77
CA LEU A 204 12.11 17.59 -17.39
C LEU A 204 12.54 16.14 -17.15
N TYR A 205 11.77 15.17 -17.64
CA TYR A 205 12.13 13.76 -17.52
C TYR A 205 13.44 13.42 -18.25
N ALA A 206 13.74 14.11 -19.36
CA ALA A 206 15.00 13.94 -20.08
C ALA A 206 16.20 14.56 -19.35
N SER A 207 15.98 15.62 -18.56
CA SER A 207 17.02 16.40 -17.86
C SER A 207 17.19 16.02 -16.39
N THR A 208 16.38 15.10 -15.86
CA THR A 208 16.42 14.65 -14.47
C THR A 208 16.69 13.15 -14.36
N ASN A 209 17.33 12.73 -13.26
CA ASN A 209 17.67 11.33 -13.00
C ASN A 209 16.51 10.56 -12.34
N VAL A 210 15.31 10.64 -12.91
CA VAL A 210 14.14 9.94 -12.37
C VAL A 210 14.30 8.42 -12.57
N HIS A 211 14.23 7.66 -11.48
CA HIS A 211 14.30 6.19 -11.51
C HIS A 211 13.19 5.58 -12.37
N ARG A 212 13.54 4.64 -13.25
CA ARG A 212 12.59 3.95 -14.12
C ARG A 212 11.93 2.78 -13.39
N LEU A 213 10.59 2.75 -13.35
CA LEU A 213 9.82 1.65 -12.74
C LEU A 213 9.94 0.33 -13.50
N ALA A 214 10.28 0.36 -14.80
CA ALA A 214 10.38 -0.85 -15.62
C ALA A 214 11.39 -1.88 -15.05
N GLY A 215 12.44 -1.44 -14.36
CA GLY A 215 13.41 -2.35 -13.72
C GLY A 215 12.77 -3.21 -12.63
N PHE A 216 11.96 -2.59 -11.76
CA PHE A 216 11.22 -3.29 -10.70
C PHE A 216 10.32 -4.39 -11.26
N PHE A 217 9.51 -4.06 -12.26
CA PHE A 217 8.57 -5.01 -12.86
C PHE A 217 9.26 -6.15 -13.62
N ARG A 218 10.38 -5.88 -14.31
CA ARG A 218 11.18 -6.94 -14.94
C ARG A 218 11.73 -7.89 -13.90
N SER A 219 12.38 -7.38 -12.85
CA SER A 219 12.93 -8.22 -11.78
C SER A 219 11.85 -9.08 -11.09
N PHE A 220 10.66 -8.52 -10.86
CA PHE A 220 9.56 -9.28 -10.27
C PHE A 220 8.99 -10.33 -11.22
N ARG A 221 8.84 -10.01 -12.51
CA ARG A 221 8.44 -10.98 -13.54
C ARG A 221 9.40 -12.16 -13.61
N ASP A 222 10.69 -11.87 -13.59
CA ASP A 222 11.73 -12.89 -13.69
C ASP A 222 11.69 -13.76 -12.42
N ALA A 223 11.54 -13.17 -11.23
CA ALA A 223 11.35 -13.91 -9.98
C ALA A 223 10.12 -14.83 -9.98
N LEU A 224 8.99 -14.40 -10.55
CA LEU A 224 7.81 -15.26 -10.67
C LEU A 224 8.01 -16.41 -11.67
N ASN A 225 8.76 -16.18 -12.75
CA ASN A 225 9.09 -17.24 -13.70
C ASN A 225 10.05 -18.28 -13.10
N ASP A 226 10.99 -17.86 -12.26
CA ASP A 226 11.92 -18.76 -11.57
C ASP A 226 11.19 -19.74 -10.63
N LEU A 227 10.02 -19.36 -10.11
CA LEU A 227 9.19 -20.22 -9.24
C LEU A 227 8.52 -21.41 -9.97
N ARG A 228 8.44 -21.38 -11.31
CA ARG A 228 7.75 -22.42 -12.09
C ARG A 228 8.38 -23.79 -11.90
N GLY A 229 9.69 -23.86 -11.70
CA GLY A 229 10.48 -25.08 -11.52
C GLY A 229 10.63 -25.95 -12.78
N ASP A 230 9.59 -26.04 -13.61
CA ASP A 230 9.54 -26.76 -14.89
C ASP A 230 9.16 -25.80 -16.04
N THR A 231 9.64 -26.07 -17.25
CA THR A 231 9.44 -25.25 -18.45
C THR A 231 8.05 -25.36 -19.07
N GLU A 232 7.28 -26.40 -18.74
CA GLU A 232 5.93 -26.62 -19.29
C GLU A 232 4.83 -25.90 -18.49
N SER A 233 5.05 -25.66 -17.19
CA SER A 233 4.05 -25.01 -16.34
C SER A 233 4.05 -23.50 -16.50
N ARG A 234 2.93 -22.78 -16.31
CA ARG A 234 2.88 -21.32 -16.52
C ARG A 234 2.76 -20.50 -15.22
N VAL A 235 2.92 -19.18 -15.35
CA VAL A 235 2.57 -18.17 -14.34
C VAL A 235 1.26 -17.50 -14.75
N GLY A 236 0.37 -17.26 -13.80
CA GLY A 236 -0.87 -16.50 -14.02
C GLY A 236 -1.16 -15.51 -12.89
N ILE A 237 -2.00 -14.53 -13.21
CA ILE A 237 -2.58 -13.59 -12.24
C ILE A 237 -4.03 -14.03 -12.01
N LEU A 238 -4.35 -14.40 -10.77
CA LEU A 238 -5.71 -14.77 -10.37
C LEU A 238 -6.48 -13.51 -9.97
N THR A 239 -7.52 -13.17 -10.74
CA THR A 239 -8.34 -11.97 -10.54
C THR A 239 -9.75 -12.33 -10.07
N PRO A 240 -10.40 -11.49 -9.23
CA PRO A 240 -11.83 -11.62 -8.90
C PRO A 240 -12.76 -11.31 -10.09
N GLY A 241 -12.22 -10.86 -11.22
CA GLY A 241 -12.97 -10.53 -12.42
C GLY A 241 -13.41 -9.06 -12.51
N ARG A 242 -14.17 -8.76 -13.57
CA ARG A 242 -14.47 -7.39 -14.04
C ARG A 242 -15.27 -6.51 -13.08
N LEU A 243 -15.86 -7.11 -12.05
CA LEU A 243 -16.64 -6.43 -11.01
C LEU A 243 -15.79 -6.00 -9.81
N ASN A 244 -14.47 -6.10 -9.90
CA ASN A 244 -13.58 -5.51 -8.90
C ASN A 244 -13.16 -4.09 -9.31
N ASP A 245 -13.05 -3.21 -8.30
CA ASP A 245 -12.67 -1.81 -8.42
C ASP A 245 -11.27 -1.60 -9.03
N THR A 246 -10.37 -2.57 -8.82
CA THR A 246 -9.00 -2.56 -9.35
C THR A 246 -8.77 -3.51 -10.53
N TYR A 247 -9.83 -4.02 -11.17
CA TYR A 247 -9.68 -4.95 -12.31
C TYR A 247 -8.86 -4.37 -13.48
N PHE A 248 -8.97 -3.06 -13.74
CA PHE A 248 -8.15 -2.38 -14.74
C PHE A 248 -6.66 -2.70 -14.52
N GLU A 249 -6.18 -2.51 -13.29
CA GLU A 249 -4.79 -2.78 -12.92
C GLU A 249 -4.40 -4.23 -13.15
N HIS A 250 -5.28 -5.19 -12.81
CA HIS A 250 -4.98 -6.61 -12.98
C HIS A 250 -4.76 -6.93 -14.46
N SER A 251 -5.66 -6.47 -15.33
CA SER A 251 -5.55 -6.66 -16.78
C SER A 251 -4.34 -5.95 -17.38
N TYR A 252 -4.05 -4.75 -16.90
CA TYR A 252 -2.92 -3.95 -17.34
C TYR A 252 -1.59 -4.62 -17.00
N ILE A 253 -1.41 -5.02 -15.74
CA ILE A 253 -0.19 -5.70 -15.28
C ILE A 253 -0.03 -7.05 -15.98
N ALA A 254 -1.10 -7.84 -16.15
CA ALA A 254 -1.04 -9.11 -16.87
C ALA A 254 -0.47 -8.91 -18.28
N ARG A 255 -1.00 -7.93 -19.03
CA ARG A 255 -0.50 -7.57 -20.36
C ARG A 255 0.94 -7.06 -20.32
N TYR A 256 1.26 -6.19 -19.36
CA TYR A 256 2.58 -5.57 -19.24
C TYR A 256 3.69 -6.61 -18.93
N LEU A 257 3.39 -7.59 -18.08
CA LEU A 257 4.32 -8.66 -17.70
C LEU A 257 4.29 -9.87 -18.64
N GLY A 258 3.26 -9.99 -19.48
CA GLY A 258 3.07 -11.14 -20.36
C GLY A 258 2.58 -12.39 -19.63
N PHE A 259 1.78 -12.22 -18.58
CA PHE A 259 1.14 -13.31 -17.83
C PHE A 259 -0.31 -13.50 -18.24
N MET A 260 -0.83 -14.71 -18.04
CA MET A 260 -2.26 -14.98 -18.20
C MET A 260 -3.04 -14.27 -17.09
N LEU A 261 -4.15 -13.63 -17.44
CA LEU A 261 -5.14 -13.16 -16.47
C LEU A 261 -6.23 -14.22 -16.36
N LEU A 262 -6.44 -14.77 -15.17
CA LEU A 262 -7.28 -15.93 -14.93
C LEU A 262 -8.31 -15.63 -13.85
N GLU A 263 -9.55 -16.04 -14.06
CA GLU A 263 -10.58 -16.12 -13.03
C GLU A 263 -10.64 -17.55 -12.44
N GLY A 264 -11.33 -17.74 -11.31
CA GLY A 264 -11.39 -19.04 -10.64
C GLY A 264 -11.95 -20.16 -11.52
N ASP A 265 -12.88 -19.85 -12.42
CA ASP A 265 -13.53 -20.81 -13.32
C ASP A 265 -12.63 -21.23 -14.51
N ASP A 266 -11.60 -20.44 -14.84
CA ASP A 266 -10.60 -20.80 -15.85
C ASP A 266 -9.68 -21.93 -15.35
N LEU A 267 -9.68 -22.17 -14.03
CA LEU A 267 -8.82 -23.12 -13.36
C LEU A 267 -9.57 -24.37 -12.94
N THR A 268 -8.82 -25.46 -12.79
CA THR A 268 -9.30 -26.70 -12.17
C THR A 268 -8.14 -27.39 -11.48
N VAL A 269 -8.43 -28.27 -10.51
CA VAL A 269 -7.40 -29.05 -9.84
C VAL A 269 -7.58 -30.52 -10.21
N GLU A 270 -6.55 -31.10 -10.83
CA GLU A 270 -6.51 -32.50 -11.25
C GLU A 270 -5.28 -33.18 -10.64
N ASN A 271 -5.48 -34.29 -9.93
CA ASN A 271 -4.40 -35.02 -9.24
C ASN A 271 -3.52 -34.13 -8.33
N GLY A 272 -4.13 -33.13 -7.69
CA GLY A 272 -3.46 -32.17 -6.82
C GLY A 272 -2.61 -31.12 -7.56
N GLN A 273 -2.70 -31.03 -8.89
CA GLN A 273 -2.07 -30.00 -9.71
C GLN A 273 -3.11 -29.02 -10.23
N VAL A 274 -2.77 -27.73 -10.23
CA VAL A 274 -3.63 -26.70 -10.81
C VAL A 274 -3.42 -26.69 -12.32
N MET A 275 -4.52 -26.69 -13.04
CA MET A 275 -4.57 -26.68 -14.50
C MET A 275 -5.41 -25.49 -14.95
N VAL A 276 -5.00 -24.84 -16.04
CA VAL A 276 -5.82 -23.87 -16.76
C VAL A 276 -6.55 -24.58 -17.90
N ARG A 277 -7.82 -24.24 -18.10
CA ARG A 277 -8.62 -24.70 -19.24
C ARG A 277 -8.24 -23.92 -20.49
N THR A 278 -7.76 -24.62 -21.51
CA THR A 278 -7.46 -24.03 -22.82
C THR A 278 -8.27 -24.72 -23.91
N ILE A 279 -8.27 -24.17 -25.12
CA ILE A 279 -8.92 -24.79 -26.29
C ILE A 279 -8.26 -26.13 -26.64
N GLU A 280 -6.96 -26.27 -26.41
CA GLU A 280 -6.18 -27.49 -26.68
C GLU A 280 -6.28 -28.52 -25.54
N GLY A 281 -6.96 -28.18 -24.44
CA GLY A 281 -7.10 -29.01 -23.24
C GLY A 281 -6.51 -28.37 -21.99
N LEU A 282 -6.25 -29.19 -20.97
CA LEU A 282 -5.73 -28.72 -19.69
C LEU A 282 -4.21 -28.48 -19.78
N SER A 283 -3.76 -27.30 -19.33
CA SER A 283 -2.33 -26.95 -19.24
C SER A 283 -1.95 -26.66 -17.78
N PRO A 284 -0.78 -27.12 -17.30
CA PRO A 284 -0.40 -26.93 -15.90
C PRO A 284 -0.06 -25.46 -15.57
N ILE A 285 -0.45 -25.04 -14.36
CA ILE A 285 -0.09 -23.74 -13.77
C ILE A 285 0.49 -23.95 -12.36
N SER A 286 1.69 -23.42 -12.14
CA SER A 286 2.47 -23.67 -10.91
C SER A 286 2.68 -22.43 -10.08
N VAL A 287 2.41 -21.25 -10.64
CA VAL A 287 2.56 -19.97 -9.94
C VAL A 287 1.31 -19.12 -10.20
N LEU A 288 0.65 -18.73 -9.11
CA LEU A 288 -0.47 -17.80 -9.15
C LEU A 288 -0.15 -16.56 -8.32
N TRP A 289 -0.09 -15.41 -8.98
CA TRP A 289 -0.13 -14.12 -8.30
C TRP A 289 -1.59 -13.74 -8.06
N ARG A 290 -2.05 -13.89 -6.82
CA ARG A 290 -3.45 -13.64 -6.46
C ARG A 290 -3.73 -12.16 -6.26
N ARG A 291 -4.91 -11.76 -6.74
CA ARG A 291 -5.54 -10.45 -6.52
C ARG A 291 -6.89 -10.59 -5.81
N ILE A 292 -7.08 -11.72 -5.12
CA ILE A 292 -8.22 -12.02 -4.28
C ILE A 292 -7.75 -12.22 -2.83
N ASP A 293 -8.63 -11.93 -1.88
CA ASP A 293 -8.42 -12.24 -0.47
C ASP A 293 -8.31 -13.75 -0.26
N ALA A 294 -7.50 -14.14 0.72
CA ALA A 294 -7.12 -15.54 0.88
C ALA A 294 -8.31 -16.45 1.18
N SER A 295 -9.28 -15.97 1.97
CA SER A 295 -10.50 -16.72 2.31
C SER A 295 -11.34 -17.09 1.09
N TYR A 296 -11.25 -16.35 -0.01
CA TYR A 296 -11.99 -16.63 -1.24
C TYR A 296 -11.28 -17.60 -2.17
N ALA A 297 -10.03 -18.00 -1.88
CA ALA A 297 -9.21 -18.79 -2.79
C ALA A 297 -9.72 -20.22 -3.02
N ASP A 298 -10.33 -20.85 -2.03
CA ASP A 298 -10.80 -22.24 -2.15
C ASP A 298 -12.15 -22.43 -1.45
N PRO A 299 -13.23 -22.70 -2.18
CA PRO A 299 -14.54 -22.93 -1.57
C PRO A 299 -14.67 -24.27 -0.83
N LEU A 300 -13.75 -25.23 -1.02
CA LEU A 300 -13.82 -26.51 -0.30
C LEU A 300 -13.24 -26.42 1.11
N GLU A 301 -12.16 -25.67 1.30
CA GLU A 301 -11.42 -25.63 2.56
C GLU A 301 -11.51 -24.29 3.32
N LEU A 302 -11.89 -23.20 2.64
CA LEU A 302 -11.87 -21.85 3.25
C LEU A 302 -13.27 -21.25 3.35
N ASN A 303 -13.87 -20.84 2.23
CA ASN A 303 -15.17 -20.18 2.20
C ASN A 303 -16.09 -20.81 1.16
N GLU A 304 -17.02 -21.66 1.62
CA GLU A 304 -18.01 -22.36 0.78
C GLU A 304 -18.89 -21.45 -0.08
N GLN A 305 -19.02 -20.17 0.29
CA GLN A 305 -19.78 -19.18 -0.47
C GLN A 305 -18.95 -18.51 -1.56
N SER A 306 -17.64 -18.76 -1.61
CA SER A 306 -16.76 -18.18 -2.61
C SER A 306 -17.16 -18.63 -4.02
N ARG A 307 -17.17 -17.65 -4.93
CA ARG A 307 -17.31 -17.83 -6.38
C ARG A 307 -16.08 -17.32 -7.14
N LEU A 308 -15.02 -16.95 -6.43
CA LEU A 308 -13.84 -16.30 -7.01
C LEU A 308 -12.65 -17.26 -7.14
N GLY A 309 -12.54 -18.20 -6.19
CA GLY A 309 -11.48 -19.19 -6.13
C GLY A 309 -11.83 -20.47 -6.87
N THR A 310 -10.93 -21.45 -6.77
CA THR A 310 -11.05 -22.73 -7.45
C THR A 310 -11.00 -23.86 -6.44
N PRO A 311 -11.98 -24.80 -6.45
CA PRO A 311 -11.99 -25.96 -5.58
C PRO A 311 -10.65 -26.73 -5.61
N GLY A 312 -10.04 -26.95 -4.44
CA GLY A 312 -8.81 -27.74 -4.29
C GLY A 312 -7.50 -26.96 -4.41
N LEU A 313 -7.55 -25.63 -4.52
CA LEU A 313 -6.34 -24.79 -4.51
C LEU A 313 -5.53 -24.95 -3.23
N VAL A 314 -6.18 -25.09 -2.07
CA VAL A 314 -5.48 -25.28 -0.79
C VAL A 314 -4.74 -26.61 -0.76
N ASP A 315 -5.36 -27.70 -1.24
CA ASP A 315 -4.70 -29.00 -1.36
C ASP A 315 -3.48 -28.94 -2.32
N ALA A 316 -3.61 -28.26 -3.46
CA ALA A 316 -2.49 -28.09 -4.39
C ALA A 316 -1.31 -27.30 -3.78
N ILE A 317 -1.59 -26.27 -2.97
CA ILE A 317 -0.57 -25.53 -2.22
C ILE A 317 0.08 -26.44 -1.17
N ARG A 318 -0.73 -27.17 -0.39
CA ARG A 318 -0.25 -28.07 0.67
C ARG A 318 0.65 -29.19 0.13
N ARG A 319 0.38 -29.68 -1.08
CA ARG A 319 1.21 -30.66 -1.79
C ARG A 319 2.47 -30.08 -2.42
N GLY A 320 2.68 -28.76 -2.31
CA GLY A 320 3.80 -28.07 -2.95
C GLY A 320 3.72 -28.09 -4.47
N LYS A 321 2.51 -28.21 -5.05
CA LYS A 321 2.30 -28.17 -6.51
C LYS A 321 2.05 -26.76 -7.02
N LEU A 322 1.57 -25.87 -6.16
CA LEU A 322 1.33 -24.47 -6.47
C LEU A 322 2.13 -23.52 -5.56
N ALA A 323 2.83 -22.55 -6.15
CA ALA A 323 3.31 -21.36 -5.47
C ALA A 323 2.25 -20.25 -5.56
N MET A 324 1.71 -19.85 -4.41
CA MET A 324 0.75 -18.75 -4.31
C MET A 324 1.48 -17.48 -3.87
N VAL A 325 1.32 -16.40 -4.63
CA VAL A 325 1.94 -15.10 -4.37
C VAL A 325 0.86 -14.07 -4.06
N ASN A 326 0.75 -13.53 -2.85
CA ASN A 326 1.40 -13.99 -1.61
C ASN A 326 0.73 -15.25 -1.05
N ALA A 327 1.37 -15.90 -0.08
CA ALA A 327 0.82 -17.08 0.59
C ALA A 327 -0.58 -16.80 1.15
N LEU A 328 -1.42 -17.85 1.21
CA LEU A 328 -2.74 -17.74 1.80
C LEU A 328 -2.62 -17.50 3.31
N GLY A 329 -3.41 -16.56 3.82
CA GLY A 329 -3.44 -16.19 5.23
C GLY A 329 -2.43 -15.10 5.63
N SER A 330 -1.70 -14.51 4.68
CA SER A 330 -0.81 -13.37 4.95
C SER A 330 -1.56 -12.12 5.46
N GLY A 331 -2.87 -12.00 5.19
CA GLY A 331 -3.71 -10.88 5.64
C GLY A 331 -3.75 -10.68 7.16
N VAL A 332 -3.41 -11.71 7.96
CA VAL A 332 -3.28 -11.59 9.42
C VAL A 332 -2.30 -10.48 9.82
N LEU A 333 -1.30 -10.18 8.98
CA LEU A 333 -0.32 -9.14 9.25
C LEU A 333 -0.80 -7.73 8.92
N GLU A 334 -1.94 -7.56 8.22
CA GLU A 334 -2.54 -6.24 7.98
C GLU A 334 -3.37 -5.75 9.17
N THR A 335 -3.43 -6.54 10.24
CA THR A 335 -4.18 -6.24 11.46
C THR A 335 -3.71 -4.95 12.10
N ARG A 336 -4.60 -3.97 12.24
CA ARG A 336 -4.26 -2.66 12.81
C ARG A 336 -3.59 -2.74 14.18
N ALA A 337 -4.06 -3.63 15.06
CA ALA A 337 -3.45 -3.82 16.38
C ALA A 337 -2.00 -4.30 16.34
N LEU A 338 -1.56 -4.97 15.26
CA LEU A 338 -0.19 -5.47 15.14
C LEU A 338 0.83 -4.30 15.22
N LEU A 339 0.47 -3.11 14.74
CA LEU A 339 1.30 -1.90 14.83
C LEU A 339 1.71 -1.54 16.27
N ALA A 340 0.90 -1.89 17.28
CA ALA A 340 1.24 -1.67 18.69
C ALA A 340 2.37 -2.60 19.19
N PHE A 341 2.56 -3.76 18.53
CA PHE A 341 3.50 -4.79 18.97
C PHE A 341 4.78 -4.84 18.13
N LEU A 342 4.75 -4.37 16.88
CA LEU A 342 5.89 -4.44 15.96
C LEU A 342 7.21 -3.86 16.51
N PRO A 343 7.24 -2.72 17.23
CA PRO A 343 8.49 -2.23 17.81
C PRO A 343 9.14 -3.25 18.76
N ARG A 344 8.35 -3.85 19.65
CA ARG A 344 8.83 -4.86 20.61
C ARG A 344 9.16 -6.18 19.92
N ILE A 345 8.38 -6.58 18.91
CA ILE A 345 8.63 -7.79 18.12
C ILE A 345 9.94 -7.65 17.33
N CYS A 346 10.21 -6.48 16.74
CA CYS A 346 11.47 -6.19 16.04
C CYS A 346 12.67 -6.35 16.99
N GLN A 347 12.58 -5.77 18.19
CA GLN A 347 13.61 -5.91 19.20
C GLN A 347 13.82 -7.38 19.63
N ALA A 348 12.73 -8.14 19.83
CA ALA A 348 12.81 -9.54 20.25
C ALA A 348 13.37 -10.47 19.17
N LEU A 349 13.01 -10.26 17.91
CA LEU A 349 13.41 -11.14 16.80
C LEU A 349 14.74 -10.75 16.16
N ARG A 350 15.07 -9.44 16.13
CA ARG A 350 16.22 -8.92 15.39
C ARG A 350 17.26 -8.20 16.27
N GLY A 351 16.94 -7.92 17.53
CA GLY A 351 17.85 -7.21 18.44
C GLY A 351 17.99 -5.72 18.14
N GLU A 352 17.19 -5.17 17.22
CA GLU A 352 17.27 -3.78 16.74
C GLU A 352 15.87 -3.13 16.72
N PRO A 353 15.79 -1.79 16.85
CA PRO A 353 14.52 -1.08 16.66
C PRO A 353 14.08 -1.08 15.20
N LEU A 354 12.82 -0.71 14.97
CA LEU A 354 12.33 -0.41 13.62
C LEU A 354 13.12 0.78 13.05
N LYS A 355 13.71 0.62 11.87
CA LYS A 355 14.41 1.68 11.15
C LYS A 355 13.47 2.81 10.72
N MET A 356 12.24 2.46 10.35
CA MET A 356 11.15 3.41 10.13
C MET A 356 10.04 3.13 11.15
N PRO A 357 9.69 4.10 12.02
CA PRO A 357 8.63 3.89 13.00
C PRO A 357 7.27 3.80 12.31
N ASN A 358 6.27 3.26 13.01
CA ASN A 358 4.88 3.35 12.59
C ASN A 358 4.14 4.43 13.39
N ILE A 359 2.98 4.84 12.85
CA ILE A 359 2.03 5.67 13.58
C ILE A 359 1.79 5.12 14.99
N ALA A 360 1.80 6.00 15.99
CA ALA A 360 1.61 5.61 17.38
C ALA A 360 0.25 4.91 17.55
N THR A 361 0.30 3.68 18.07
CA THR A 361 -0.85 2.76 18.13
C THR A 361 -0.88 2.09 19.49
N TRP A 362 -2.05 2.10 20.13
CA TRP A 362 -2.30 1.51 21.45
C TRP A 362 -3.43 0.49 21.34
N TRP A 363 -3.18 -0.75 21.75
CA TRP A 363 -4.22 -1.77 21.79
C TRP A 363 -4.99 -1.70 23.12
N CYS A 364 -6.29 -1.41 23.05
CA CYS A 364 -7.13 -1.19 24.23
C CYS A 364 -7.49 -2.47 25.00
N GLY A 365 -6.92 -3.62 24.62
CA GLY A 365 -6.98 -4.84 25.41
C GLY A 365 -6.04 -4.85 26.61
N GLN A 366 -5.00 -4.00 26.59
CA GLN A 366 -4.15 -3.77 27.75
C GLN A 366 -4.65 -2.56 28.55
N GLU A 367 -4.63 -2.66 29.88
CA GLU A 367 -5.27 -1.69 30.76
C GLU A 367 -4.63 -0.30 30.70
N ALA A 368 -3.29 -0.24 30.68
CA ALA A 368 -2.55 1.03 30.63
C ALA A 368 -2.77 1.77 29.31
N GLU A 369 -2.75 1.02 28.21
CA GLU A 369 -2.99 1.48 26.84
C GLU A 369 -4.42 1.98 26.68
N ARG A 370 -5.41 1.24 27.21
CA ARG A 370 -6.82 1.67 27.25
C ARG A 370 -6.99 2.95 28.06
N ALA A 371 -6.35 3.06 29.22
CA ALA A 371 -6.38 4.27 30.05
C ALA A 371 -5.74 5.46 29.33
N HIS A 372 -4.63 5.24 28.61
CA HIS A 372 -3.99 6.26 27.79
C HIS A 372 -4.92 6.74 26.68
N VAL A 373 -5.54 5.83 25.92
CA VAL A 373 -6.50 6.17 24.87
C VAL A 373 -7.68 6.95 25.44
N ARG A 374 -8.21 6.53 26.60
CA ARG A 374 -9.29 7.24 27.29
C ARG A 374 -8.91 8.68 27.64
N ALA A 375 -7.79 8.87 28.31
CA ALA A 375 -7.31 10.20 28.73
C ALA A 375 -7.03 11.13 27.54
N ASN A 376 -6.75 10.56 26.37
CA ASN A 376 -6.35 11.30 25.18
C ASN A 376 -7.37 11.22 24.03
N ALA A 377 -8.59 10.73 24.30
CA ALA A 377 -9.56 10.37 23.25
C ALA A 377 -9.83 11.51 22.25
N HIS A 378 -9.81 12.77 22.70
CA HIS A 378 -10.05 13.97 21.88
C HIS A 378 -9.04 14.19 20.73
N ARG A 379 -7.86 13.56 20.80
CA ARG A 379 -6.79 13.64 19.79
C ARG A 379 -6.46 12.29 19.14
N MET A 380 -7.32 11.29 19.33
CA MET A 380 -7.10 9.93 18.85
C MET A 380 -8.12 9.57 17.77
N MET A 381 -7.72 8.63 16.90
CA MET A 381 -8.61 7.81 16.10
C MET A 381 -8.85 6.51 16.85
N ILE A 382 -10.10 6.13 17.07
CA ILE A 382 -10.46 4.85 17.69
C ILE A 382 -11.15 3.98 16.66
N ALA A 383 -10.66 2.75 16.49
CA ALA A 383 -11.17 1.81 15.49
C ALA A 383 -11.02 0.36 15.94
N SER A 384 -11.57 -0.57 15.15
CA SER A 384 -11.43 -2.00 15.41
C SER A 384 -9.97 -2.46 15.33
N ALA A 385 -9.54 -3.19 16.36
CA ALA A 385 -8.21 -3.80 16.48
C ALA A 385 -7.90 -4.77 15.34
N LEU A 386 -8.91 -5.51 14.87
CA LEU A 386 -8.80 -6.53 13.82
C LEU A 386 -9.08 -5.99 12.41
N SER A 387 -9.27 -4.68 12.27
CA SER A 387 -9.45 -4.09 10.95
C SER A 387 -8.18 -4.22 10.13
N THR A 388 -8.33 -4.66 8.90
CA THR A 388 -7.31 -4.56 7.85
C THR A 388 -7.49 -3.31 6.98
N ARG A 389 -8.55 -2.51 7.20
CA ARG A 389 -8.80 -1.30 6.38
C ARG A 389 -7.86 -0.15 6.77
N MET A 390 -7.75 0.84 5.88
CA MET A 390 -6.92 2.02 6.13
C MET A 390 -7.46 2.86 7.30
N PRO A 391 -6.59 3.54 8.08
CA PRO A 391 -7.03 4.45 9.15
C PRO A 391 -7.97 5.56 8.68
N PHE A 392 -7.86 5.99 7.42
CA PHE A 392 -8.58 7.11 6.83
C PHE A 392 -9.62 6.70 5.77
N ASP A 393 -10.03 5.44 5.75
CA ASP A 393 -11.08 4.97 4.84
C ASP A 393 -12.43 5.62 5.23
N PRO A 394 -13.06 6.42 4.34
CA PRO A 394 -14.32 7.14 4.62
C PRO A 394 -15.48 6.21 4.97
N GLU A 395 -15.42 4.94 4.56
CA GLU A 395 -16.46 3.93 4.82
C GLU A 395 -16.17 3.11 6.10
N GLY A 396 -15.09 3.41 6.80
CA GLY A 396 -14.70 2.73 8.04
C GLY A 396 -15.45 3.26 9.26
N SER A 397 -15.70 2.38 10.24
CA SER A 397 -16.16 2.74 11.59
C SER A 397 -15.06 3.38 12.45
N THR A 398 -14.26 4.28 11.89
CA THR A 398 -13.24 5.04 12.62
C THR A 398 -13.91 6.23 13.31
N ILE A 399 -13.83 6.26 14.63
CA ILE A 399 -14.31 7.41 15.42
C ILE A 399 -13.15 8.40 15.53
N LEU A 400 -13.32 9.58 14.94
CA LEU A 400 -12.40 10.71 15.12
C LEU A 400 -12.70 11.40 16.45
N GLY A 401 -11.71 11.43 17.34
CA GLY A 401 -11.79 12.10 18.64
C GLY A 401 -12.21 13.57 18.58
N SER A 402 -11.82 14.27 17.52
CA SER A 402 -12.14 15.69 17.28
C SER A 402 -13.63 15.93 17.02
N ALA A 403 -14.36 14.96 16.46
CA ALA A 403 -15.80 15.03 16.24
C ALA A 403 -16.62 14.92 17.55
N LEU A 404 -15.97 14.59 18.68
CA LEU A 404 -16.62 14.32 19.96
C LEU A 404 -16.67 15.52 20.90
N ARG A 405 -16.17 16.70 20.49
CA ARG A 405 -16.02 17.91 21.32
C ARG A 405 -17.33 18.48 21.92
N ALA A 406 -18.52 17.97 21.58
CA ALA A 406 -19.79 18.53 22.04
C ALA A 406 -20.79 17.56 22.70
N GLY A 407 -20.42 16.32 23.07
CA GLY A 407 -21.36 15.46 23.83
C GLY A 407 -21.09 13.95 23.88
N ALA A 408 -19.98 13.47 23.32
CA ALA A 408 -19.76 12.04 23.10
C ALA A 408 -18.61 11.43 23.94
N SER A 409 -18.07 12.15 24.93
CA SER A 409 -17.03 11.61 25.85
C SER A 409 -17.53 10.32 26.54
N ASN A 410 -18.76 10.35 27.06
CA ASN A 410 -19.38 9.18 27.70
C ASN A 410 -19.54 7.98 26.73
N ALA A 411 -19.68 8.23 25.43
CA ALA A 411 -19.87 7.19 24.42
C ALA A 411 -18.56 6.45 24.14
N VAL A 412 -17.43 7.18 24.05
CA VAL A 412 -16.10 6.56 23.93
C VAL A 412 -15.76 5.80 25.19
N ASP A 413 -16.07 6.35 26.37
CA ASP A 413 -15.82 5.69 27.64
C ASP A 413 -16.56 4.35 27.73
N ALA A 414 -17.86 4.34 27.43
CA ALA A 414 -18.67 3.13 27.40
C ALA A 414 -18.20 2.13 26.33
N LEU A 415 -17.75 2.61 25.17
CA LEU A 415 -17.22 1.78 24.10
C LEU A 415 -15.91 1.10 24.53
N LEU A 416 -14.99 1.83 25.17
CA LEU A 416 -13.73 1.28 25.69
C LEU A 416 -13.95 0.27 26.83
N ASP A 417 -14.96 0.50 27.68
CA ASP A 417 -15.32 -0.42 28.76
C ASP A 417 -15.89 -1.74 28.22
N LYS A 418 -16.77 -1.64 27.21
CA LYS A 418 -17.46 -2.80 26.65
C LYS A 418 -16.60 -3.59 25.65
N GLU A 419 -15.81 -2.90 24.82
CA GLU A 419 -15.19 -3.48 23.63
C GLU A 419 -13.67 -3.26 23.58
N GLY A 420 -13.04 -2.81 24.67
CA GLY A 420 -11.60 -2.50 24.75
C GLY A 420 -10.67 -3.49 24.03
N PRO A 421 -10.73 -4.82 24.29
CA PRO A 421 -9.89 -5.80 23.60
C PRO A 421 -10.05 -5.86 22.07
N MET A 422 -11.16 -5.34 21.53
CA MET A 422 -11.46 -5.27 20.11
C MET A 422 -11.15 -3.90 19.49
N LEU A 423 -10.53 -2.99 20.26
CA LEU A 423 -10.27 -1.62 19.85
C LEU A 423 -8.78 -1.28 19.88
N VAL A 424 -8.42 -0.32 19.04
CA VAL A 424 -7.13 0.35 19.03
C VAL A 424 -7.35 1.86 19.02
N GLY A 425 -6.51 2.58 19.75
CA GLY A 425 -6.32 4.00 19.57
C GLY A 425 -5.10 4.25 18.67
N GLN A 426 -5.19 5.21 17.76
CA GLN A 426 -4.07 5.71 16.98
C GLN A 426 -4.03 7.23 17.08
N GLU A 427 -2.84 7.81 17.05
CA GLU A 427 -2.72 9.27 17.07
C GLU A 427 -3.38 9.86 15.81
N ALA A 428 -4.23 10.87 15.98
CA ALA A 428 -4.85 11.58 14.85
C ALA A 428 -3.85 12.59 14.26
N VAL A 429 -2.81 12.11 13.59
CA VAL A 429 -1.76 12.95 13.01
C VAL A 429 -2.18 13.54 11.67
N GLN A 430 -1.80 14.79 11.43
CA GLN A 430 -1.91 15.42 10.11
C GLN A 430 -0.64 15.08 9.33
N LEU A 431 -0.79 14.31 8.26
CA LEU A 431 0.30 13.99 7.34
C LEU A 431 0.73 15.23 6.57
N SER A 432 1.96 15.22 6.06
CA SER A 432 2.48 16.30 5.25
C SER A 432 1.60 16.64 4.03
N THR A 433 1.72 17.89 3.59
CA THR A 433 1.14 18.35 2.34
C THR A 433 2.14 18.33 1.20
N THR A 434 1.65 18.11 -0.01
CA THR A 434 2.41 18.29 -1.26
C THR A 434 1.67 19.28 -2.16
N PRO A 435 2.38 20.05 -3.01
CA PRO A 435 1.73 20.91 -3.98
C PRO A 435 0.91 20.08 -4.98
N SER A 436 -0.34 20.48 -5.18
CA SER A 436 -1.20 20.02 -6.26
C SER A 436 -1.66 21.23 -7.07
N PHE A 437 -1.79 21.07 -8.39
CA PHE A 437 -2.24 22.15 -9.25
C PHE A 437 -3.77 22.16 -9.33
N VAL A 438 -4.40 23.20 -8.78
CA VAL A 438 -5.86 23.35 -8.65
C VAL A 438 -6.23 24.75 -9.11
N ASP A 439 -7.20 24.86 -10.01
CA ASP A 439 -7.74 26.14 -10.51
C ASP A 439 -6.66 27.15 -10.96
N GLY A 440 -5.62 26.65 -11.63
CA GLY A 440 -4.53 27.48 -12.15
C GLY A 440 -3.41 27.79 -11.15
N LYS A 441 -3.45 27.25 -9.91
CA LYS A 441 -2.49 27.56 -8.85
C LYS A 441 -1.98 26.32 -8.13
N LEU A 442 -0.78 26.41 -7.55
CA LEU A 442 -0.31 25.40 -6.61
C LEU A 442 -1.03 25.57 -5.26
N THR A 443 -1.63 24.48 -4.78
CA THR A 443 -2.35 24.41 -3.51
C THR A 443 -1.81 23.23 -2.70
N PRO A 444 -1.47 23.39 -1.41
CA PRO A 444 -1.06 22.26 -0.58
C PRO A 444 -2.24 21.28 -0.39
N ARG A 445 -1.99 19.99 -0.59
CA ARG A 445 -2.96 18.92 -0.33
C ARG A 445 -2.32 17.84 0.53
N PRO A 446 -3.03 17.28 1.53
CA PRO A 446 -2.51 16.16 2.31
C PRO A 446 -2.09 15.00 1.41
N MET A 447 -1.00 14.33 1.74
CA MET A 447 -0.54 13.17 0.98
C MET A 447 -0.11 11.99 1.84
N SER A 448 -0.18 10.81 1.24
CA SER A 448 0.50 9.60 1.67
C SER A 448 1.08 8.91 0.44
N LEU A 449 2.05 8.03 0.65
CA LEU A 449 2.70 7.25 -0.40
C LEU A 449 2.49 5.76 -0.14
N ARG A 450 2.05 5.04 -1.16
CA ARG A 450 2.10 3.58 -1.17
C ARG A 450 3.39 3.15 -1.87
N VAL A 451 4.26 2.46 -1.14
CA VAL A 451 5.53 1.94 -1.64
C VAL A 451 5.45 0.42 -1.78
N PHE A 452 5.79 -0.12 -2.95
CA PHE A 452 5.76 -1.56 -3.21
C PHE A 452 7.16 -2.17 -3.10
N LEU A 453 7.25 -3.31 -2.41
CA LEU A 453 8.44 -4.15 -2.39
C LEU A 453 8.11 -5.49 -3.03
N ALA A 454 9.02 -5.97 -3.86
CA ALA A 454 8.94 -7.27 -4.51
C ALA A 454 10.19 -8.07 -4.18
N ARG A 455 9.99 -9.32 -3.77
CA ARG A 455 11.05 -10.29 -3.53
C ARG A 455 11.68 -10.68 -4.86
N THR A 456 13.01 -10.73 -4.88
CA THR A 456 13.78 -11.22 -6.02
C THR A 456 14.56 -12.46 -5.62
N SER A 457 15.23 -13.11 -6.59
CA SER A 457 16.14 -14.23 -6.31
C SER A 457 17.31 -13.87 -5.39
N ARG A 458 17.57 -12.58 -5.13
CA ARG A 458 18.62 -12.10 -4.23
C ARG A 458 18.12 -11.71 -2.84
N GLY A 459 16.86 -11.96 -2.53
CA GLY A 459 16.18 -11.43 -1.34
C GLY A 459 15.05 -10.50 -1.71
#